data_AF-A0A6L7S123-F1
#
_entry.id   AF-A0A6L7S123-F1
#
_cell.length_a   1.000
_cell.length_b   1.000
_cell.length_c   1.000
_cell.angle_alpha   90.00
_cell.angle_beta   90.00
_cell.angle_gamma   90.00
#
_symmetry.space_group_name_H-M   'P 1'
#
loop_
_entity.id
_entity.type
_entity.pdbx_description
1 polymer ?
#
loop_
_entity_poly.entity_id
_entity_poly.type
_entity_poly.pdbx_seq_one_letter_code
_entity_poly.pdbx_strand_id
1 'polypeptide(L)'
;MASEIHEGEALNDTDNPRRPRLLFKTITFSDGTELTLEEDDIVVFVGPNNAGKSAALRELEAWVARSTPGLVVTNAELHKEGTQEDLRAYLEKNAQKSGASANLHYGGIGYNIHHSNLQYFDRPADRHPVAPFFAKRLATEGRITDSNAAPAIALHQDPPSHPIHLLLMDEDLAKDISEKFRHAFGEDLIPFRAGGSKFPLYVGLKPAVPSV
;
A
#
# COMPACT_ATOMS: atom_id res chain seq x y z
N MET A 1 13.95 -20.82 -50.09
CA MET A 1 12.48 -20.75 -50.11
C MET A 1 11.99 -21.08 -48.71
N ALA A 2 11.40 -20.06 -48.07
CA ALA A 2 10.64 -20.04 -46.82
C ALA A 2 11.28 -20.62 -45.55
N SER A 3 11.88 -19.73 -44.77
CA SER A 3 11.99 -19.77 -43.32
C SER A 3 10.61 -19.47 -42.70
N GLU A 4 10.05 -20.39 -41.92
CA GLU A 4 8.90 -20.10 -41.05
C GLU A 4 9.43 -19.65 -39.70
N ILE A 5 9.29 -18.35 -39.44
CA ILE A 5 9.45 -17.75 -38.13
C ILE A 5 8.11 -17.90 -37.43
N HIS A 6 8.07 -18.62 -36.32
CA HIS A 6 6.94 -18.62 -35.39
C HIS A 6 6.92 -17.24 -34.72
N GLU A 7 6.03 -16.37 -35.18
CA GLU A 7 5.70 -15.14 -34.47
C GLU A 7 5.02 -15.52 -33.16
N GLY A 8 5.74 -15.30 -32.06
CA GLY A 8 5.16 -15.38 -30.72
C GLY A 8 4.06 -14.34 -30.60
N GLU A 9 2.89 -14.78 -30.17
CA GLU A 9 1.79 -13.92 -29.76
C GLU A 9 2.29 -12.95 -28.69
N ALA A 10 2.39 -11.67 -29.06
CA ALA A 10 2.52 -10.59 -28.10
C ALA A 10 1.22 -10.56 -27.29
N LEU A 11 1.30 -10.99 -26.03
CA LEU A 11 0.24 -10.77 -25.05
C LEU A 11 0.01 -9.25 -24.97
N ASN A 12 -1.15 -8.80 -25.44
CA ASN A 12 -1.57 -7.40 -25.36
C ASN A 12 -1.61 -6.96 -23.89
N ASP A 13 -0.58 -6.21 -23.45
CA ASP A 13 -0.49 -5.57 -22.13
C ASP A 13 -1.44 -4.35 -21.99
N THR A 14 -2.48 -4.27 -22.81
CA THR A 14 -3.40 -3.12 -22.87
C THR A 14 -4.53 -3.19 -21.84
N ASP A 15 -4.64 -4.27 -21.06
CA ASP A 15 -5.78 -4.50 -20.16
C ASP A 15 -5.47 -4.25 -18.67
N ASN A 16 -4.28 -3.72 -18.37
CA ASN A 16 -3.94 -3.30 -17.01
C ASN A 16 -3.94 -1.77 -16.90
N PRO A 17 -4.81 -1.17 -16.07
CA PRO A 17 -4.79 0.27 -15.87
C PRO A 17 -3.42 0.69 -15.33
N ARG A 18 -2.89 1.79 -15.87
CA ARG A 18 -1.62 2.37 -15.43
C ARG A 18 -1.67 2.57 -13.92
N ARG A 19 -0.64 2.07 -13.22
CA ARG A 19 -0.52 2.26 -11.77
C ARG A 19 -0.15 3.72 -11.47
N PRO A 20 -0.99 4.51 -10.79
CA PRO A 20 -0.63 5.86 -10.38
C PRO A 20 0.44 5.81 -9.29
N ARG A 21 1.41 6.73 -9.33
CA ARG A 21 2.50 6.82 -8.34
C ARG A 21 2.71 8.26 -7.88
N LEU A 22 3.20 8.38 -6.65
CA LEU A 22 3.58 9.64 -6.04
C LEU A 22 4.86 9.39 -5.24
N LEU A 23 5.97 10.01 -5.65
CA LEU A 23 7.31 9.74 -5.14
C LEU A 23 7.92 11.02 -4.59
N PHE A 24 8.66 10.93 -3.50
CA PHE A 24 9.55 12.03 -3.09
C PHE A 24 10.78 12.04 -3.99
N LYS A 25 11.15 13.21 -4.52
CA LYS A 25 12.41 13.41 -5.27
C LYS A 25 13.45 14.11 -4.43
N THR A 26 13.04 15.09 -3.66
CA THR A 26 13.91 15.82 -2.75
C THR A 26 13.21 16.07 -1.42
N ILE A 27 13.99 16.08 -0.34
CA ILE A 27 13.54 16.43 1.01
C ILE A 27 14.58 17.39 1.60
N THR A 28 14.16 18.57 2.04
CA THR A 28 14.98 19.55 2.75
C THR A 28 14.61 19.54 4.23
N PHE A 29 15.61 19.39 5.08
CA PHE A 29 15.45 19.38 6.53
C PHE A 29 15.69 20.77 7.15
N SER A 30 15.27 20.93 8.40
CA SER A 30 15.38 22.19 9.14
C SER A 30 16.80 22.67 9.40
N ASP A 31 17.80 21.78 9.32
CA ASP A 31 19.22 22.12 9.43
C ASP A 31 19.85 22.51 8.08
N GLY A 32 19.05 22.52 7.00
CA GLY A 32 19.50 22.81 5.64
C GLY A 32 20.02 21.59 4.87
N THR A 33 20.04 20.41 5.48
CA THR A 33 20.40 19.17 4.77
C THR A 33 19.37 18.88 3.68
N GLU A 34 19.84 18.47 2.51
CA GLU A 34 18.99 18.01 1.41
C GLU A 34 19.26 16.54 1.10
N LEU A 35 18.18 15.79 0.89
CA LEU A 35 18.20 14.38 0.51
C LEU A 35 17.50 14.24 -0.85
N THR A 36 18.23 13.76 -1.85
CA THR A 36 17.68 13.35 -3.16
C THR A 36 17.36 11.87 -3.15
N LEU A 37 16.25 11.49 -3.78
CA LEU A 37 15.72 10.12 -3.78
C LEU A 37 15.43 9.63 -5.19
N GLU A 38 15.77 8.37 -5.43
CA GLU A 38 15.37 7.59 -6.60
C GLU A 38 14.11 6.75 -6.30
N GLU A 39 13.51 6.16 -7.34
CA GLU A 39 12.15 5.61 -7.27
C GLU A 39 11.96 4.42 -6.32
N ASP A 40 13.03 3.67 -6.03
CA ASP A 40 12.99 2.43 -5.25
C ASP A 40 13.92 2.48 -4.02
N ASP A 41 14.27 3.68 -3.56
CA ASP A 41 15.16 3.86 -2.41
C ASP A 41 14.52 3.39 -1.10
N ILE A 42 15.28 2.60 -0.33
CA ILE A 42 14.98 2.29 1.06
C ILE A 42 15.80 3.20 1.97
N VAL A 43 15.14 4.19 2.57
CA VAL A 43 15.78 5.20 3.42
C VAL A 43 15.69 4.81 4.89
N VAL A 44 16.83 4.80 5.58
CA VAL A 44 16.91 4.53 7.02
C VAL A 44 17.37 5.79 7.77
N PHE A 45 16.46 6.37 8.57
CA PHE A 45 16.80 7.48 9.45
C PHE A 45 17.44 6.97 10.76
N VAL A 46 18.70 7.33 10.99
CA VAL A 46 19.45 7.02 12.21
C VAL A 46 19.82 8.29 12.97
N GLY A 47 20.02 8.18 14.28
CA GLY A 47 20.42 9.32 15.12
C GLY A 47 19.97 9.19 16.57
N PRO A 48 20.42 10.09 17.46
CA PRO A 48 20.10 10.05 18.88
C PRO A 48 18.59 10.25 19.15
N ASN A 49 18.18 10.02 20.41
CA ASN A 49 16.83 10.35 20.84
C ASN A 49 16.55 11.83 20.59
N ASN A 50 15.30 12.13 20.20
CA ASN A 50 14.83 13.49 19.90
C ASN A 50 15.48 14.19 18.69
N ALA A 51 16.27 13.49 17.86
CA ALA A 51 16.82 14.03 16.61
C ALA A 51 15.80 14.27 15.49
N GLY A 52 14.48 14.22 15.77
CA GLY A 52 13.44 14.49 14.77
C GLY A 52 13.02 13.31 13.88
N LYS A 53 13.58 12.11 14.01
CA LYS A 53 13.25 10.95 13.13
C LYS A 53 11.75 10.65 12.98
N SER A 54 11.04 10.47 14.09
CA SER A 54 9.60 10.17 14.06
C SER A 54 8.77 11.37 13.59
N ALA A 55 9.24 12.59 13.86
CA ALA A 55 8.60 13.81 13.39
C ALA A 55 8.75 13.94 11.87
N ALA A 56 9.94 13.66 11.32
CA ALA A 56 10.18 13.64 9.88
C ALA A 56 9.23 12.68 9.16
N LEU A 57 9.10 11.43 9.62
CA LEU A 57 8.16 10.46 9.02
C LEU A 57 6.69 10.92 9.08
N ARG A 58 6.29 11.57 10.18
CA ARG A 58 4.93 12.13 10.33
C ARG A 58 4.71 13.34 9.41
N GLU A 59 5.70 14.21 9.30
CA GLU A 59 5.64 15.39 8.44
C GLU A 59 5.67 15.01 6.96
N LEU A 60 6.43 13.99 6.56
CA LEU A 60 6.40 13.44 5.20
C LEU A 60 5.04 12.82 4.85
N GLU A 61 4.44 12.02 5.76
CA GLU A 61 3.07 11.51 5.56
C GLU A 61 2.08 12.67 5.38
N ALA A 62 2.18 13.71 6.21
CA ALA A 62 1.35 14.91 6.07
C ALA A 62 1.62 15.67 4.77
N TRP A 63 2.87 15.73 4.32
CA TRP A 63 3.29 16.39 3.08
C TRP A 63 2.62 15.81 1.85
N VAL A 64 2.44 14.49 1.82
CA VAL A 64 1.72 13.79 0.74
C VAL A 64 0.27 14.30 0.62
N ALA A 65 -0.37 14.61 1.76
CA ALA A 65 -1.70 15.21 1.78
C ALA A 65 -1.69 16.70 1.43
N ARG A 66 -0.79 17.48 2.05
CA ARG A 66 -0.68 18.92 1.87
C ARG A 66 0.80 19.30 1.91
N SER A 67 1.32 19.84 0.81
CA SER A 67 2.74 20.20 0.67
C SER A 67 3.05 21.49 1.45
N THR A 68 3.05 21.41 2.78
CA THR A 68 3.25 22.55 3.69
C THR A 68 4.47 22.34 4.59
N PRO A 69 5.35 23.35 4.76
CA PRO A 69 6.50 23.31 5.65
C PRO A 69 6.17 22.83 7.07
N GLY A 70 6.92 21.83 7.55
CA GLY A 70 6.92 21.34 8.92
C GLY A 70 8.06 21.91 9.76
N LEU A 71 8.28 21.34 10.95
CA LEU A 71 9.36 21.74 11.86
C LEU A 71 10.68 21.07 11.51
N VAL A 72 10.63 19.82 11.03
CA VAL A 72 11.80 19.00 10.68
C VAL A 72 11.99 18.95 9.18
N VAL A 73 10.90 18.79 8.42
CA VAL A 73 10.88 18.82 6.95
C VAL A 73 10.36 20.17 6.50
N THR A 74 11.25 21.03 6.02
CA THR A 74 10.92 22.40 5.62
C THR A 74 10.49 22.49 4.16
N ASN A 75 10.98 21.58 3.32
CA ASN A 75 10.56 21.45 1.93
C ASN A 75 10.61 19.98 1.49
N ALA A 76 9.76 19.59 0.54
CA ALA A 76 9.87 18.32 -0.16
C ALA A 76 9.20 18.39 -1.54
N GLU A 77 9.87 17.84 -2.54
CA GLU A 77 9.36 17.76 -3.91
C GLU A 77 8.75 16.39 -4.17
N LEU A 78 7.54 16.38 -4.73
CA LEU A 78 6.85 15.17 -5.15
C LEU A 78 6.81 15.05 -6.66
N HIS A 79 7.24 13.92 -7.19
CA HIS A 79 7.01 13.51 -8.57
C HIS A 79 5.75 12.66 -8.66
N LYS A 80 4.83 13.05 -9.54
CA LYS A 80 3.56 12.35 -9.78
C LYS A 80 3.60 11.66 -11.13
N GLU A 81 3.23 10.39 -11.16
CA GLU A 81 2.99 9.63 -12.39
C GLU A 81 1.52 9.22 -12.49
N GLY A 82 0.93 9.48 -13.65
CA GLY A 82 -0.48 9.23 -13.95
C GLY A 82 -1.41 10.41 -13.63
N THR A 83 -2.66 10.33 -14.09
CA THR A 83 -3.73 11.33 -13.92
C THR A 83 -4.83 10.85 -12.97
N GLN A 84 -5.81 11.71 -12.66
CA GLN A 84 -7.01 11.27 -11.92
C GLN A 84 -7.75 10.11 -12.62
N GLU A 85 -7.71 10.03 -13.96
CA GLU A 85 -8.32 8.95 -14.74
C GLU A 85 -7.56 7.65 -14.56
N ASP A 86 -6.22 7.68 -14.54
CA ASP A 86 -5.40 6.51 -14.22
C ASP A 86 -5.71 6.00 -12.81
N LEU A 87 -5.79 6.91 -11.83
CA LEU A 87 -6.18 6.56 -10.46
C LEU A 87 -7.59 5.97 -10.40
N ARG A 88 -8.55 6.54 -11.13
CA ARG A 88 -9.91 6.00 -11.22
C ARG A 88 -9.88 4.58 -11.79
N ALA A 89 -9.25 4.38 -12.95
CA ALA A 89 -9.20 3.09 -13.62
C ALA A 89 -8.52 2.03 -12.74
N TYR A 90 -7.44 2.41 -12.03
CA TYR A 90 -6.75 1.53 -11.09
C TYR A 90 -7.66 1.14 -9.91
N LEU A 91 -8.35 2.09 -9.28
CA LEU A 91 -9.26 1.81 -8.16
C LEU A 91 -10.50 1.03 -8.61
N GLU A 92 -11.03 1.29 -9.81
CA GLU A 92 -12.15 0.53 -10.39
C GLU A 92 -11.81 -0.96 -10.54
N LYS A 93 -10.55 -1.30 -10.83
CA LYS A 93 -10.09 -2.68 -10.97
C LYS A 93 -9.69 -3.32 -9.64
N ASN A 94 -9.03 -2.57 -8.76
CA ASN A 94 -8.29 -3.14 -7.63
C ASN A 94 -8.89 -2.83 -6.24
N ALA A 95 -9.81 -1.87 -6.12
CA ALA A 95 -10.39 -1.50 -4.83
C ALA A 95 -11.76 -2.15 -4.60
N GLN A 96 -12.11 -2.34 -3.34
CA GLN A 96 -13.44 -2.78 -2.95
C GLN A 96 -14.42 -1.61 -3.10
N LYS A 97 -15.51 -1.82 -3.82
CA LYS A 97 -16.52 -0.79 -4.08
C LYS A 97 -17.64 -0.88 -3.07
N SER A 98 -18.07 0.27 -2.56
CA SER A 98 -19.25 0.37 -1.69
C SER A 98 -20.09 1.59 -2.02
N GLY A 99 -21.37 1.54 -1.66
CA GLY A 99 -22.35 2.58 -2.00
C GLY A 99 -22.91 2.45 -3.43
N ALA A 100 -23.78 3.38 -3.80
CA ALA A 100 -24.45 3.39 -5.11
C ALA A 100 -24.32 4.77 -5.78
N SER A 101 -24.07 4.75 -7.09
CA SER A 101 -24.03 5.93 -7.98
C SER A 101 -23.29 7.13 -7.38
N ALA A 102 -24.03 8.12 -6.85
CA ALA A 102 -23.50 9.37 -6.32
C ALA A 102 -22.75 9.22 -4.98
N ASN A 103 -22.87 8.09 -4.29
CA ASN A 103 -22.17 7.80 -3.04
C ASN A 103 -21.16 6.65 -3.23
N LEU A 104 -20.57 6.52 -4.42
CA LEU A 104 -19.58 5.47 -4.70
C LEU A 104 -18.26 5.76 -3.95
N HIS A 105 -17.79 4.73 -3.24
CA HIS A 105 -16.54 4.72 -2.50
C HIS A 105 -15.62 3.59 -2.97
N TYR A 106 -14.32 3.88 -3.09
CA TYR A 106 -13.25 2.91 -3.31
C TYR A 106 -12.50 2.69 -1.99
N GLY A 107 -12.60 1.49 -1.44
CA GLY A 107 -11.99 1.11 -0.17
C GLY A 107 -10.88 0.09 -0.33
N GLY A 108 -9.85 0.25 0.48
CA GLY A 108 -8.77 -0.72 0.65
C GLY A 108 -8.06 -0.49 1.98
N ILE A 109 -6.93 -1.15 2.19
CA ILE A 109 -6.23 -1.03 3.47
C ILE A 109 -5.76 0.41 3.70
N GLY A 110 -6.26 1.03 4.77
CA GLY A 110 -5.85 2.38 5.15
C GLY A 110 -6.42 3.52 4.31
N TYR A 111 -7.28 3.26 3.31
CA TYR A 111 -7.93 4.31 2.53
C TYR A 111 -9.40 4.01 2.24
N ASN A 112 -10.20 5.07 2.15
CA ASN A 112 -11.56 5.03 1.65
C ASN A 112 -11.84 6.34 0.89
N ILE A 113 -11.86 6.27 -0.43
CA ILE A 113 -11.91 7.43 -1.31
C ILE A 113 -13.28 7.52 -1.96
N HIS A 114 -13.98 8.63 -1.73
CA HIS A 114 -15.21 8.94 -2.46
C HIS A 114 -14.88 9.29 -3.92
N HIS A 115 -15.67 8.79 -4.88
CA HIS A 115 -15.38 8.95 -6.31
C HIS A 115 -15.27 10.41 -6.79
N SER A 116 -15.94 11.36 -6.11
CA SER A 116 -15.86 12.80 -6.41
C SER A 116 -14.53 13.43 -5.98
N ASN A 117 -13.77 12.76 -5.12
CA ASN A 117 -12.53 13.27 -4.57
C ASN A 117 -11.30 12.87 -5.39
N LEU A 118 -11.46 12.05 -6.44
CA LEU A 118 -10.34 11.62 -7.28
C LEU A 118 -9.61 12.78 -7.96
N GLN A 119 -10.33 13.87 -8.25
CA GLN A 119 -9.76 15.11 -8.79
C GLN A 119 -8.71 15.78 -7.91
N TYR A 120 -8.65 15.43 -6.61
CA TYR A 120 -7.60 15.94 -5.73
C TYR A 120 -6.23 15.34 -6.06
N PHE A 121 -6.15 14.22 -6.78
CA PHE A 121 -4.85 13.66 -7.20
C PHE A 121 -4.08 14.62 -8.13
N ASP A 122 -4.80 15.37 -8.96
CA ASP A 122 -4.23 16.35 -9.89
C ASP A 122 -4.01 17.73 -9.26
N ARG A 123 -4.16 17.87 -7.94
CA ARG A 123 -3.96 19.13 -7.21
C ARG A 123 -2.65 19.10 -6.41
N PRO A 124 -1.56 19.72 -6.90
CA PRO A 124 -0.25 19.52 -6.29
C PRO A 124 -0.10 20.04 -4.85
N ALA A 125 -0.91 21.03 -4.46
CA ALA A 125 -0.86 21.64 -3.14
C ALA A 125 -1.76 20.94 -2.09
N ASP A 126 -2.82 20.25 -2.53
CA ASP A 126 -3.78 19.59 -1.63
C ASP A 126 -4.35 18.33 -2.28
N ARG A 127 -3.83 17.18 -1.85
CA ARG A 127 -4.25 15.82 -2.24
C ARG A 127 -4.89 15.08 -1.08
N HIS A 128 -5.26 15.78 0.01
CA HIS A 128 -5.63 15.15 1.28
C HIS A 128 -6.65 14.00 1.16
N PRO A 129 -7.70 14.08 0.32
CA PRO A 129 -8.65 12.96 0.19
C PRO A 129 -8.08 11.67 -0.41
N VAL A 130 -7.04 11.76 -1.24
CA VAL A 130 -6.44 10.60 -1.93
C VAL A 130 -5.09 10.20 -1.32
N ALA A 131 -4.48 11.05 -0.51
CA ALA A 131 -3.18 10.81 0.11
C ALA A 131 -3.03 9.48 0.86
N PRO A 132 -4.04 8.97 1.61
CA PRO A 132 -3.93 7.69 2.30
C PRO A 132 -3.73 6.48 1.36
N PHE A 133 -4.04 6.60 0.07
CA PHE A 133 -3.72 5.58 -0.93
C PHE A 133 -2.22 5.54 -1.27
N PHE A 134 -1.54 6.69 -1.20
CA PHE A 134 -0.12 6.82 -1.60
C PHE A 134 0.85 6.71 -0.43
N ALA A 135 0.42 7.05 0.79
CA ALA A 135 1.28 7.03 1.96
C ALA A 135 0.58 6.40 3.17
N LYS A 136 1.31 5.50 3.83
CA LYS A 136 0.89 4.87 5.09
C LYS A 136 2.05 4.90 6.07
N ARG A 137 1.90 5.63 7.18
CA ARG A 137 2.87 5.57 8.28
C ARG A 137 2.60 4.37 9.19
N LEU A 138 3.62 3.54 9.37
CA LEU A 138 3.62 2.42 10.31
C LEU A 138 4.18 2.89 11.67
N ALA A 139 3.27 3.24 12.58
CA ALA A 139 3.64 3.72 13.92
C ALA A 139 4.17 2.58 14.80
N THR A 140 4.98 2.93 15.82
CA THR A 140 5.56 1.96 16.77
C THR A 140 4.50 1.19 17.56
N GLU A 141 3.38 1.83 17.90
CA GLU A 141 2.25 1.19 18.59
C GLU A 141 1.60 0.11 17.73
N GLY A 142 1.43 0.37 16.43
CA GLY A 142 0.85 -0.56 15.46
C GLY A 142 1.68 -1.84 15.30
N ARG A 143 3.01 -1.79 15.49
CA ARG A 143 3.89 -2.96 15.32
C ARG A 143 3.51 -4.16 16.17
N ILE A 144 2.92 -3.92 17.35
CA ILE A 144 2.50 -4.98 18.26
C ILE A 144 1.06 -5.42 17.95
N THR A 145 0.19 -4.48 17.59
CA THR A 145 -1.24 -4.76 17.43
C THR A 145 -1.62 -5.23 16.04
N ASP A 146 -0.86 -4.90 15.00
CA ASP A 146 -1.16 -5.23 13.60
C ASP A 146 -1.01 -6.74 13.30
N SER A 147 -0.40 -7.50 14.22
CA SER A 147 -0.33 -8.96 14.17
C SER A 147 -1.41 -9.65 15.01
N ASN A 148 -2.21 -8.90 15.77
CA ASN A 148 -3.32 -9.47 16.53
C ASN A 148 -4.38 -10.06 15.58
N ALA A 149 -5.18 -10.98 16.11
CA ALA A 149 -6.27 -11.57 15.34
C ALA A 149 -7.23 -10.48 14.83
N ALA A 150 -7.40 -10.43 13.51
CA ALA A 150 -8.25 -9.46 12.86
C ALA A 150 -9.73 -9.75 13.15
N PRO A 151 -10.61 -8.75 13.25
CA PRO A 151 -12.04 -8.99 13.36
C PRO A 151 -12.57 -9.64 12.07
N ALA A 152 -13.54 -10.54 12.18
CA ALA A 152 -14.17 -11.12 11.00
C ALA A 152 -14.91 -10.06 10.17
N ILE A 153 -14.76 -10.12 8.86
CA ILE A 153 -15.46 -9.28 7.87
C ILE A 153 -15.95 -10.16 6.72
N ALA A 154 -16.91 -9.68 5.93
CA ALA A 154 -17.26 -10.32 4.67
C ALA A 154 -16.17 -9.99 3.63
N LEU A 155 -15.14 -10.84 3.54
CA LEU A 155 -13.90 -10.61 2.76
C LEU A 155 -14.10 -10.15 1.30
N HIS A 156 -15.26 -10.44 0.69
CA HIS A 156 -15.57 -10.06 -0.69
C HIS A 156 -16.67 -8.99 -0.82
N GLN A 157 -17.14 -8.44 0.30
CA GLN A 157 -18.18 -7.41 0.35
C GLN A 157 -17.66 -6.16 1.06
N ASP A 158 -16.93 -6.33 2.15
CA ASP A 158 -16.38 -5.26 2.97
C ASP A 158 -14.94 -4.92 2.56
N PRO A 159 -14.53 -3.64 2.58
CA PRO A 159 -13.14 -3.26 2.32
C PRO A 159 -12.22 -3.81 3.42
N PRO A 160 -11.03 -4.32 3.06
CA PRO A 160 -10.08 -4.84 4.03
C PRO A 160 -9.55 -3.73 4.95
N SER A 161 -9.77 -3.89 6.25
CA SER A 161 -9.30 -2.96 7.28
C SER A 161 -8.02 -3.39 8.00
N HIS A 162 -7.57 -4.64 7.81
CA HIS A 162 -6.44 -5.24 8.53
C HIS A 162 -5.52 -6.00 7.57
N PRO A 163 -4.19 -6.03 7.75
CA PRO A 163 -3.28 -6.76 6.87
C PRO A 163 -3.63 -8.24 6.69
N ILE A 164 -4.10 -8.90 7.76
CA ILE A 164 -4.57 -10.30 7.71
C ILE A 164 -5.70 -10.49 6.68
N HIS A 165 -6.58 -9.49 6.48
CA HIS A 165 -7.63 -9.58 5.44
C HIS A 165 -7.04 -9.68 4.04
N LEU A 166 -5.93 -8.99 3.76
CA LEU A 166 -5.25 -9.09 2.47
C LEU A 166 -4.71 -10.49 2.23
N LEU A 167 -4.07 -11.09 3.25
CA LEU A 167 -3.59 -12.48 3.18
C LEU A 167 -4.72 -13.50 3.03
N LEU A 168 -5.94 -13.17 3.47
CA LEU A 168 -7.10 -14.02 3.28
C LEU A 168 -7.74 -13.84 1.90
N MET A 169 -7.60 -12.68 1.28
CA MET A 169 -8.17 -12.37 -0.03
C MET A 169 -7.25 -12.78 -1.20
N ASP A 170 -5.94 -12.80 -0.97
CA ASP A 170 -4.91 -13.07 -1.98
C ASP A 170 -4.02 -14.23 -1.54
N GLU A 171 -4.18 -15.38 -2.20
CA GLU A 171 -3.44 -16.61 -1.87
C GLU A 171 -1.97 -16.53 -2.29
N ASP A 172 -1.65 -15.83 -3.39
CA ASP A 172 -0.28 -15.66 -3.87
C ASP A 172 0.49 -14.74 -2.92
N LEU A 173 -0.13 -13.66 -2.46
CA LEU A 173 0.44 -12.79 -1.42
C LEU A 173 0.65 -13.55 -0.11
N ALA A 174 -0.33 -14.35 0.32
CA ALA A 174 -0.20 -15.17 1.53
C ALA A 174 0.96 -16.16 1.44
N LYS A 175 1.13 -16.79 0.26
CA LYS A 175 2.24 -17.70 -0.02
C LYS A 175 3.58 -16.98 0.00
N ASP A 176 3.72 -15.87 -0.72
CA ASP A 176 4.97 -15.08 -0.77
C ASP A 176 5.39 -14.60 0.63
N ILE A 177 4.44 -14.09 1.42
CA ILE A 177 4.72 -13.67 2.80
C ILE A 177 5.12 -14.86 3.69
N SER A 178 4.45 -16.01 3.57
CA SER A 178 4.80 -17.21 4.33
C SER A 178 6.19 -17.73 3.94
N GLU A 179 6.56 -17.70 2.66
CA GLU A 179 7.89 -18.10 2.19
C GLU A 179 8.99 -17.20 2.75
N LYS A 180 8.79 -15.88 2.75
CA LYS A 180 9.71 -14.94 3.40
C LYS A 180 9.81 -15.17 4.91
N PHE A 181 8.68 -15.44 5.57
CA PHE A 181 8.65 -15.74 7.00
C PHE A 181 9.41 -17.05 7.31
N ARG A 182 9.22 -18.10 6.51
CA ARG A 182 9.94 -19.37 6.63
C ARG A 182 11.43 -19.21 6.41
N HIS A 183 11.84 -18.41 5.42
CA HIS A 183 13.25 -18.12 5.21
C HIS A 183 13.91 -17.44 6.42
N ALA A 184 13.19 -16.55 7.10
CA ALA A 184 13.69 -15.83 8.27
C ALA A 184 13.64 -16.64 9.59
N PHE A 185 12.60 -17.45 9.79
CA PHE A 185 12.28 -18.06 11.08
C PHE A 185 12.16 -19.59 11.08
N GLY A 186 12.18 -20.24 9.91
CA GLY A 186 12.09 -21.70 9.76
C GLY A 186 10.68 -22.29 9.81
N GLU A 187 9.64 -21.47 10.01
CA GLU A 187 8.24 -21.89 10.17
C GLU A 187 7.32 -21.19 9.17
N ASP A 188 6.09 -21.69 8.95
CA ASP A 188 5.10 -20.98 8.13
C ASP A 188 4.29 -19.97 8.91
N LEU A 189 3.83 -18.95 8.19
CA LEU A 189 2.85 -17.98 8.68
C LEU A 189 1.52 -18.23 7.97
N ILE A 190 0.51 -18.64 8.73
CA ILE A 190 -0.73 -19.19 8.18
C ILE A 190 -1.93 -18.35 8.65
N PRO A 191 -2.66 -17.67 7.73
CA PRO A 191 -3.91 -17.00 8.08
C PRO A 191 -5.03 -18.04 8.29
N PHE A 192 -5.62 -18.05 9.49
CA PHE A 192 -6.66 -19.02 9.85
C PHE A 192 -8.07 -18.51 9.53
N ARG A 193 -8.66 -19.07 8.47
CA ARG A 193 -10.01 -18.71 7.95
C ARG A 193 -11.16 -19.13 8.87
N ALA A 194 -11.00 -20.19 9.67
CA ALA A 194 -12.09 -20.78 10.47
C ALA A 194 -12.18 -20.25 11.91
N GLY A 195 -11.60 -19.08 12.20
CA GLY A 195 -11.55 -18.51 13.56
C GLY A 195 -12.86 -17.90 14.09
N GLY A 196 -13.98 -18.12 13.39
CA GLY A 196 -15.29 -17.63 13.80
C GLY A 196 -15.38 -16.11 13.73
N SER A 197 -15.33 -15.44 14.89
CA SER A 197 -15.45 -13.97 14.99
C SER A 197 -14.13 -13.21 14.75
N LYS A 198 -13.00 -13.93 14.67
CA LYS A 198 -11.68 -13.35 14.41
C LYS A 198 -10.86 -14.23 13.48
N PHE A 199 -9.92 -13.63 12.75
CA PHE A 199 -8.94 -14.30 11.91
C PHE A 199 -7.53 -14.15 12.50
N PRO A 200 -7.00 -15.16 13.22
CA PRO A 200 -5.64 -15.13 13.74
C PRO A 200 -4.61 -15.54 12.67
N LEU A 201 -3.35 -15.17 12.92
CA LEU A 201 -2.19 -15.76 12.26
C LEU A 201 -1.64 -16.88 13.14
N TYR A 202 -1.41 -18.05 12.56
CA TYR A 202 -0.70 -19.15 13.21
C TYR A 202 0.73 -19.23 12.69
N VAL A 203 1.62 -19.68 13.57
CA VAL A 203 3.01 -19.97 13.27
C VAL A 203 3.25 -21.46 13.49
N GLY A 204 3.81 -22.12 12.49
CA GLY A 204 4.13 -23.55 12.54
C GLY A 204 4.17 -24.16 11.16
N LEU A 205 4.32 -25.48 11.07
CA LEU A 205 4.33 -26.19 9.79
C LEU A 205 2.95 -26.15 9.12
N LYS A 206 2.90 -25.70 7.85
CA LYS A 206 1.66 -25.74 7.06
C LYS A 206 1.17 -27.18 6.92
N PRO A 207 -0.10 -27.48 7.24
CA PRO A 207 -0.64 -28.82 7.08
C PRO A 207 -0.58 -29.25 5.61
N ALA A 208 -0.10 -30.47 5.37
CA ALA A 208 -0.19 -31.08 4.05
C ALA A 208 -1.66 -31.38 3.75
N VAL A 209 -2.14 -30.97 2.57
CA VAL A 209 -3.42 -31.47 2.07
C VAL A 209 -3.21 -32.94 1.71
N PRO A 210 -3.98 -33.89 2.29
CA PRO A 210 -3.86 -35.29 1.91
C PRO A 210 -4.10 -35.44 0.41
N SER A 211 -3.20 -36.11 -0.30
CA SER A 211 -3.44 -36.53 -1.68
C SER A 211 -4.58 -37.54 -1.67
N VAL A 212 -5.70 -37.20 -2.30
CA VAL A 212 -6.87 -38.07 -2.49
C VAL A 212 -6.64 -38.98 -3.70
#